data_AF-A0A9C8T115-F1
#
_entry.id   AF-A0A9C8T115-F1
#
_cell.length_a   1.000
_cell.length_b   1.000
_cell.length_c   1.000
_cell.angle_alpha   90.00
_cell.angle_beta   90.00
_cell.angle_gamma   90.00
#
_symmetry.space_group_name_H-M   'P 1'
#
loop_
_entity.id
_entity.type
_entity.pdbx_description
1 polymer ?
#
loop_
_entity_poly.entity_id
_entity_poly.type
_entity_poly.pdbx_seq_one_letter_code
_entity_poly.pdbx_strand_id
1 'polypeptide(L)'
;MQQPQAAIKSDALIANLQETAGEVVIEPAFAPLQEVVASYQGLSSKLDGLLYEISHPYRNWKLIIPELRAFVLKNLNIYRRHELGPECFTLFTGIFLDALEESKKNGKQVSRIMEAMLAYADKLINTVDLECLLRYEQALNTFFGRLRHLDEIDRQVMMTMVQGHHPMKKMASRLADFSRQERIGFDYTPIARLMKKILGLNYDYWLGEEDPLPWFMEQCGDYCRDWEAGPLLAAISHERIAQHRDALEAIDIDRDPLQGLLQILELPAHMDIVRMYREIPARLAADTGQGDASFVENRKLLFLFRIMDTAGLYLIHEETLREINRSLVQLIRKQSFEEIEQFFVTTFQLLKANVRKYPH
;
A
#
# COMPACT_ATOMS: atom_id res chain seq x y z
N MET A 1 -18.10 -25.34 47.96
CA MET A 1 -18.63 -23.97 47.79
C MET A 1 -17.47 -23.07 47.42
N GLN A 2 -17.32 -22.72 46.13
CA GLN A 2 -16.36 -21.71 45.68
C GLN A 2 -17.08 -20.36 45.70
N GLN A 3 -16.52 -19.38 46.42
CA GLN A 3 -16.99 -18.00 46.41
C GLN A 3 -16.75 -17.37 45.03
N PRO A 4 -17.65 -16.50 44.52
CA PRO A 4 -17.38 -15.75 43.31
C PRO A 4 -16.33 -14.68 43.59
N GLN A 5 -15.28 -14.66 42.79
CA GLN A 5 -14.24 -13.64 42.80
C GLN A 5 -14.88 -12.30 42.38
N ALA A 6 -14.93 -11.35 43.31
CA ALA A 6 -15.49 -10.02 43.05
C ALA A 6 -14.69 -9.33 41.93
N ALA A 7 -15.38 -8.87 40.89
CA ALA A 7 -14.80 -8.05 39.83
C ALA A 7 -14.28 -6.74 40.44
N ILE A 8 -12.96 -6.59 40.53
CA ILE A 8 -12.32 -5.37 41.03
C ILE A 8 -12.55 -4.26 39.99
N LYS A 9 -13.58 -3.44 40.19
CA LYS A 9 -13.74 -2.15 39.50
C LYS A 9 -12.82 -1.15 40.20
N SER A 10 -11.65 -0.88 39.60
CA SER A 10 -10.71 0.11 40.11
C SER A 10 -11.35 1.50 40.10
N ASP A 11 -11.16 2.28 41.16
CA ASP A 11 -11.62 3.68 41.24
C ASP A 11 -11.06 4.53 40.10
N ALA A 12 -9.88 4.18 39.56
CA ALA A 12 -9.31 4.81 38.38
C ALA A 12 -10.10 4.49 37.09
N LEU A 13 -10.69 3.29 36.98
CA LEU A 13 -11.56 2.94 35.85
C LEU A 13 -12.90 3.68 35.95
N ILE A 14 -13.44 3.82 37.17
CA ILE A 14 -14.69 4.55 37.42
C ILE A 14 -14.49 6.05 37.17
N ALA A 15 -13.37 6.62 37.62
CA ALA A 15 -13.00 8.01 37.36
C ALA A 15 -12.79 8.28 35.86
N ASN A 16 -12.11 7.39 35.13
CA ASN A 16 -11.99 7.49 33.67
C ASN A 16 -13.36 7.43 32.98
N LEU A 17 -14.23 6.49 33.38
CA LEU A 17 -15.59 6.38 32.82
C LEU A 17 -16.45 7.61 33.11
N GLN A 18 -16.27 8.24 34.27
CA GLN A 18 -16.95 9.47 34.68
C GLN A 18 -16.41 10.72 33.98
N GLU A 19 -15.10 10.83 33.73
CA GLU A 19 -14.50 11.90 32.93
C GLU A 19 -14.90 11.81 31.44
N THR A 20 -15.17 10.60 30.94
CA THR A 20 -15.68 10.38 29.58
C THR A 20 -17.20 10.40 29.46
N ALA A 21 -17.94 10.56 30.57
CA ALA A 21 -19.41 10.54 30.63
C ALA A 21 -20.05 11.86 30.14
N GLY A 22 -19.64 12.34 28.96
CA GLY A 22 -20.42 13.32 28.21
C GLY A 22 -21.57 12.62 27.47
N GLU A 23 -22.67 13.35 27.23
CA GLU A 23 -23.71 12.87 26.32
C GLU A 23 -23.13 12.82 24.91
N VAL A 24 -22.87 11.61 24.41
CA VAL A 24 -22.39 11.41 23.03
C VAL A 24 -23.62 11.44 22.12
N VAL A 25 -23.65 12.44 21.24
CA VAL A 25 -24.68 12.61 20.23
C VAL A 25 -24.07 12.31 18.87
N ILE A 26 -24.78 11.51 18.05
CA ILE A 26 -24.36 11.26 16.67
C ILE A 26 -24.31 12.59 15.93
N GLU A 27 -23.18 12.88 15.27
CA GLU A 27 -23.02 14.11 14.52
C GLU A 27 -24.14 14.26 13.46
N PRO A 28 -24.87 15.39 13.42
CA PRO A 28 -25.99 15.59 12.49
C PRO A 28 -25.60 15.44 11.01
N ALA A 29 -24.32 15.65 10.69
CA ALA A 29 -23.77 15.45 9.35
C ALA A 29 -23.90 14.00 8.85
N PHE A 30 -24.10 13.01 9.73
CA PHE A 30 -24.27 11.61 9.36
C PHE A 30 -25.72 11.22 9.07
N ALA A 31 -26.69 12.15 9.15
CA ALA A 31 -28.09 11.86 8.83
C ALA A 31 -28.31 11.19 7.46
N PRO A 32 -27.61 11.58 6.37
CA PRO A 32 -27.74 10.89 5.08
C PRO A 32 -27.37 9.41 5.15
N LEU A 33 -26.39 9.03 5.98
CA LEU A 33 -26.01 7.62 6.16
C LEU A 33 -27.13 6.80 6.78
N GLN A 34 -27.85 7.39 7.74
CA GLN A 34 -28.95 6.79 8.47
C GLN A 34 -30.20 6.67 7.59
N GLU A 35 -30.51 7.71 6.82
CA GLU A 35 -31.68 7.77 5.93
C GLU A 35 -31.72 6.59 4.95
N VAL A 36 -30.59 6.30 4.29
CA VAL A 36 -30.48 5.21 3.31
C VAL A 36 -30.86 3.84 3.89
N VAL A 37 -30.66 3.64 5.20
CA VAL A 37 -30.88 2.35 5.87
C VAL A 37 -32.06 2.35 6.83
N ALA A 38 -32.81 3.44 6.92
CA ALA A 38 -33.88 3.64 7.90
C ALA A 38 -34.98 2.56 7.81
N SER A 39 -35.26 2.06 6.61
CA SER A 39 -36.23 0.98 6.38
C SER A 39 -35.73 -0.42 6.78
N TYR A 40 -34.43 -0.56 7.09
CA TYR A 40 -33.78 -1.83 7.44
C TYR A 40 -33.40 -1.82 8.93
N GLN A 41 -34.33 -2.16 9.82
CA GLN A 41 -34.13 -1.99 11.28
C GLN A 41 -32.80 -2.56 11.81
N GLY A 42 -32.45 -3.80 11.46
CA GLY A 42 -31.18 -4.40 11.92
C GLY A 42 -29.93 -3.72 11.35
N LEU A 43 -30.02 -3.10 10.18
CA LEU A 43 -28.92 -2.35 9.58
C LEU A 43 -28.82 -0.94 10.16
N SER A 44 -29.96 -0.26 10.34
CA SER A 44 -30.05 1.04 11.02
C SER A 44 -29.44 0.95 12.42
N SER A 45 -29.89 0.02 13.27
CA SER A 45 -29.35 -0.12 14.63
C SER A 45 -27.86 -0.41 14.64
N LYS A 46 -27.35 -1.17 13.66
CA LYS A 46 -25.92 -1.43 13.54
C LYS A 46 -25.15 -0.17 13.15
N LEU A 47 -25.68 0.62 12.21
CA LEU A 47 -25.08 1.89 11.80
C LEU A 47 -25.08 2.89 12.95
N ASP A 48 -26.21 3.03 13.67
CA ASP A 48 -26.35 3.98 14.77
C ASP A 48 -25.33 3.70 15.87
N GLY A 49 -25.15 2.42 16.25
CA GLY A 49 -24.10 2.03 17.20
C GLY A 49 -22.69 2.39 16.71
N LEU A 50 -22.42 2.19 15.42
CA LEU A 50 -21.11 2.53 14.84
C LEU A 50 -20.89 4.05 14.79
N LEU A 51 -21.90 4.83 14.37
CA LEU A 51 -21.82 6.29 14.30
C LEU A 51 -21.73 6.92 15.69
N TYR A 52 -22.35 6.32 16.70
CA TYR A 52 -22.21 6.70 18.09
C TYR A 52 -20.74 6.57 18.55
N GLU A 53 -20.11 5.41 18.30
CA GLU A 53 -18.69 5.20 18.62
C GLU A 53 -17.76 6.13 17.83
N ILE A 54 -18.09 6.42 16.56
CA ILE A 54 -17.37 7.40 15.74
C ILE A 54 -17.49 8.82 16.31
N SER A 55 -18.64 9.19 16.85
CA SER A 55 -18.89 10.53 17.41
C SER A 55 -18.33 10.69 18.83
N HIS A 56 -17.77 9.63 19.42
CA HIS A 56 -17.21 9.66 20.77
C HIS A 56 -15.87 10.44 20.81
N PRO A 57 -15.67 11.40 21.74
CA PRO A 57 -14.43 12.18 21.83
C PRO A 57 -13.16 11.35 22.05
N TYR A 58 -13.32 10.19 22.69
CA TYR A 58 -12.27 9.21 22.98
C TYR A 58 -12.38 7.94 22.13
N ARG A 59 -12.87 8.07 20.89
CA ARG A 59 -13.10 6.96 19.95
C ARG A 59 -11.88 6.07 19.75
N ASN A 60 -12.09 4.76 19.72
CA ASN A 60 -11.03 3.78 19.52
C ASN A 60 -11.01 3.27 18.08
N TRP A 61 -10.23 3.94 17.22
CA TRP A 61 -10.10 3.56 15.81
C TRP A 61 -9.63 2.11 15.58
N LYS A 62 -8.91 1.51 16.53
CA LYS A 62 -8.49 0.10 16.43
C LYS A 62 -9.67 -0.86 16.41
N LEU A 63 -10.77 -0.52 17.11
CA LEU A 63 -12.00 -1.30 17.15
C LEU A 63 -12.98 -0.86 16.06
N ILE A 64 -13.10 0.46 15.83
CA ILE A 64 -14.06 1.03 14.88
C ILE A 64 -13.73 0.64 13.43
N ILE A 65 -12.45 0.68 13.02
CA ILE A 65 -12.08 0.51 11.61
C ILE A 65 -12.41 -0.88 11.04
N PRO A 66 -12.16 -2.00 11.75
CA PRO A 66 -12.63 -3.31 11.32
C PRO A 66 -14.16 -3.38 11.13
N GLU A 67 -14.93 -2.79 12.05
CA GLU A 67 -16.40 -2.80 11.99
C GLU A 67 -16.93 -1.93 10.86
N LEU A 68 -16.37 -0.72 10.70
CA LEU A 68 -16.69 0.20 9.63
C LEU A 68 -16.37 -0.42 8.27
N ARG A 69 -15.16 -0.99 8.10
CA ARG A 69 -14.77 -1.71 6.87
C ARG A 69 -15.78 -2.81 6.54
N ALA A 70 -16.13 -3.65 7.51
CA ALA A 70 -17.09 -4.72 7.30
C ALA A 70 -18.48 -4.19 6.93
N PHE A 71 -18.93 -3.10 7.57
CA PHE A 71 -20.19 -2.45 7.29
C PHE A 71 -20.24 -1.89 5.86
N VAL A 72 -19.30 -1.02 5.48
CA VAL A 72 -19.33 -0.34 4.19
C VAL A 72 -19.18 -1.33 3.02
N LEU A 73 -18.34 -2.36 3.19
CA LEU A 73 -18.19 -3.40 2.16
C LEU A 73 -19.44 -4.27 2.04
N LYS A 74 -20.05 -4.70 3.15
CA LYS A 74 -21.23 -5.58 3.10
C LYS A 74 -22.45 -4.86 2.52
N ASN A 75 -22.63 -3.59 2.85
CA ASN A 75 -23.84 -2.83 2.53
C ASN A 75 -23.70 -1.91 1.32
N LEU A 76 -22.55 -1.93 0.64
CA LEU A 76 -22.23 -1.06 -0.51
C LEU A 76 -23.39 -0.95 -1.52
N ASN A 77 -24.01 -2.06 -1.91
CA ASN A 77 -25.04 -2.04 -2.96
C ASN A 77 -26.32 -1.29 -2.57
N ILE A 78 -26.63 -1.18 -1.27
CA ILE A 78 -27.79 -0.42 -0.78
C ILE A 78 -27.50 1.07 -1.02
N TYR A 79 -26.37 1.56 -0.50
CA TYR A 79 -25.92 2.94 -0.70
C TYR A 79 -25.66 3.28 -2.17
N ARG A 80 -25.03 2.37 -2.92
CA ARG A 80 -24.68 2.58 -4.34
C ARG A 80 -25.89 2.96 -5.18
N ARG A 81 -27.04 2.33 -4.92
CA ARG A 81 -28.26 2.50 -5.71
C ARG A 81 -29.06 3.73 -5.28
N HIS A 82 -29.00 4.10 -4.01
CA HIS A 82 -29.73 5.23 -3.44
C HIS A 82 -29.30 6.58 -4.05
N GLU A 83 -30.20 7.56 -4.05
CA GLU A 83 -29.92 8.92 -4.56
C GLU A 83 -28.86 9.64 -3.72
N LEU A 84 -28.91 9.51 -2.39
CA LEU A 84 -27.89 9.98 -1.43
C LEU A 84 -26.57 9.18 -1.47
N GLY A 85 -26.44 8.21 -2.36
CA GLY A 85 -25.26 7.36 -2.45
C GLY A 85 -23.92 8.11 -2.57
N PRO A 86 -23.78 9.11 -3.48
CA PRO A 86 -22.56 9.91 -3.60
C PRO A 86 -22.21 10.69 -2.33
N GLU A 87 -23.20 11.24 -1.64
CA GLU A 87 -23.02 11.93 -0.36
C GLU A 87 -22.56 10.94 0.72
N CYS A 88 -23.21 9.78 0.82
CA CYS A 88 -22.83 8.72 1.74
C CYS A 88 -21.39 8.22 1.51
N PHE A 89 -20.97 8.09 0.26
CA PHE A 89 -19.58 7.76 -0.08
C PHE A 89 -18.60 8.84 0.43
N THR A 90 -18.96 10.11 0.27
CA THR A 90 -18.16 11.24 0.76
C THR A 90 -18.06 11.22 2.29
N LEU A 91 -19.16 10.92 3.00
CA LEU A 91 -19.19 10.81 4.46
C LEU A 91 -18.36 9.62 4.96
N PHE A 92 -18.54 8.43 4.39
CA PHE A 92 -17.76 7.25 4.80
C PHE A 92 -16.26 7.40 4.53
N THR A 93 -15.89 7.96 3.38
CA THR A 93 -14.47 8.26 3.09
C THR A 93 -13.94 9.38 3.98
N GLY A 94 -14.77 10.36 4.35
CA GLY A 94 -14.46 11.36 5.36
C GLY A 94 -14.09 10.75 6.70
N ILE A 95 -14.89 9.82 7.22
CA ILE A 95 -14.61 9.11 8.48
C ILE A 95 -13.25 8.40 8.43
N PHE A 96 -12.90 7.75 7.30
CA PHE A 96 -11.59 7.13 7.16
C PHE A 96 -10.44 8.15 7.14
N LEU A 97 -10.63 9.31 6.52
CA LEU A 97 -9.63 10.38 6.48
C LEU A 97 -9.41 10.99 7.88
N ASP A 98 -10.47 11.19 8.65
CA ASP A 98 -10.37 11.66 10.05
C ASP A 98 -9.63 10.62 10.91
N ALA A 99 -9.92 9.33 10.69
CA ALA A 99 -9.19 8.26 11.34
C ALA A 99 -7.69 8.24 10.99
N LEU A 100 -7.32 8.56 9.74
CA LEU A 100 -5.91 8.68 9.33
C LEU A 100 -5.22 9.82 10.08
N GLU A 101 -5.84 10.99 10.14
CA GLU A 101 -5.31 12.17 10.84
C GLU A 101 -5.03 11.85 12.31
N GLU A 102 -5.99 11.24 13.00
CA GLU A 102 -5.87 10.91 14.42
C GLU A 102 -4.93 9.73 14.70
N SER A 103 -4.77 8.83 13.73
CA SER A 103 -3.92 7.65 13.86
C SER A 103 -2.51 7.82 13.28
N LYS A 104 -2.14 9.00 12.76
CA LYS A 104 -0.91 9.20 11.97
C LYS A 104 0.39 8.75 12.62
N LYS A 105 0.45 8.78 13.96
CA LYS A 105 1.61 8.31 14.75
C LYS A 105 1.74 6.78 14.84
N ASN A 106 0.74 6.03 14.40
CA ASN A 106 0.70 4.57 14.47
C ASN A 106 0.63 3.97 13.06
N GLY A 107 1.79 3.68 12.47
CA GLY A 107 1.89 3.18 11.09
C GLY A 107 1.07 1.90 10.82
N LYS A 108 0.95 0.99 11.79
CA LYS A 108 0.11 -0.22 11.64
C LYS A 108 -1.38 0.14 11.54
N GLN A 109 -1.82 1.12 12.33
CA GLN A 109 -3.21 1.59 12.28
C GLN A 109 -3.47 2.37 10.98
N VAL A 110 -2.54 3.24 10.56
CA VAL A 110 -2.58 3.95 9.26
C VAL A 110 -2.75 2.98 8.09
N SER A 111 -1.92 1.91 8.03
CA SER A 111 -2.04 0.88 6.97
C SER A 111 -3.43 0.26 6.94
N ARG A 112 -3.97 -0.13 8.10
CA ARG A 112 -5.31 -0.75 8.19
C ARG A 112 -6.42 0.19 7.75
N ILE A 113 -6.35 1.47 8.12
CA ILE A 113 -7.32 2.49 7.72
C ILE A 113 -7.24 2.72 6.21
N MET A 114 -6.03 2.89 5.67
CA MET A 114 -5.79 3.06 4.24
C MET A 114 -6.35 1.87 3.45
N GLU A 115 -6.04 0.65 3.88
CA GLU A 115 -6.57 -0.58 3.27
C GLU A 115 -8.09 -0.64 3.31
N ALA A 116 -8.73 -0.26 4.42
CA ALA A 116 -10.19 -0.20 4.57
C ALA A 116 -10.82 0.80 3.60
N MET A 117 -10.30 2.03 3.57
CA MET A 117 -10.78 3.10 2.71
C MET A 117 -10.64 2.76 1.22
N LEU A 118 -9.44 2.32 0.81
CA LEU A 118 -9.17 1.98 -0.59
C LEU A 118 -9.94 0.74 -1.03
N ALA A 119 -10.13 -0.26 -0.16
CA ALA A 119 -10.98 -1.41 -0.50
C ALA A 119 -12.45 -1.02 -0.69
N TYR A 120 -12.96 -0.06 0.08
CA TYR A 120 -14.31 0.46 -0.09
C TYR A 120 -14.47 1.20 -1.41
N ALA A 121 -13.55 2.13 -1.72
CA ALA A 121 -13.55 2.86 -2.98
C ALA A 121 -13.37 1.93 -4.20
N ASP A 122 -12.43 0.97 -4.13
CA ASP A 122 -12.20 -0.02 -5.18
C ASP A 122 -13.47 -0.86 -5.43
N LYS A 123 -14.14 -1.31 -4.37
CA LYS A 123 -15.38 -2.06 -4.52
C LYS A 123 -16.50 -1.24 -5.17
N LEU A 124 -16.62 0.05 -4.82
CA LEU A 124 -17.56 0.96 -5.49
C LEU A 124 -17.24 1.06 -6.98
N ILE A 125 -16.01 1.44 -7.33
CA ILE A 125 -15.57 1.64 -8.73
C ILE A 125 -15.76 0.36 -9.57
N ASN A 126 -15.54 -0.82 -8.99
CA ASN A 126 -15.75 -2.08 -9.70
C ASN A 126 -17.23 -2.49 -9.86
N THR A 127 -18.16 -1.85 -9.17
CA THR A 127 -19.59 -2.20 -9.18
C THR A 127 -20.50 -1.17 -9.84
N VAL A 128 -19.98 0.01 -10.21
CA VAL A 128 -20.72 1.02 -10.96
C VAL A 128 -20.80 0.66 -12.45
N ASP A 129 -21.92 1.06 -13.06
CA ASP A 129 -22.09 1.20 -14.52
C ASP A 129 -21.87 2.68 -14.92
N LEU A 130 -22.08 3.02 -16.19
CA LEU A 130 -21.80 4.37 -16.69
C LEU A 130 -22.70 5.43 -16.05
N GLU A 131 -24.00 5.14 -15.91
CA GLU A 131 -24.95 6.07 -15.28
C GLU A 131 -24.57 6.33 -13.81
N CYS A 132 -24.28 5.27 -13.06
CA CYS A 132 -23.87 5.39 -11.68
C CYS A 132 -22.49 6.08 -11.56
N LEU A 133 -21.56 5.86 -12.49
CA LEU A 133 -20.27 6.55 -12.51
C LEU A 133 -20.46 8.06 -12.62
N LEU A 134 -21.26 8.53 -13.59
CA LEU A 134 -21.51 9.95 -13.79
C LEU A 134 -22.22 10.58 -12.58
N ARG A 135 -23.16 9.85 -11.96
CA ARG A 135 -23.79 10.29 -10.70
C ARG A 135 -22.79 10.44 -9.54
N TYR A 136 -21.75 9.60 -9.50
CA TYR A 136 -20.72 9.62 -8.46
C TYR A 136 -19.52 10.53 -8.78
N GLU A 137 -19.51 11.18 -9.94
CA GLU A 137 -18.35 11.92 -10.44
C GLU A 137 -17.80 12.92 -9.42
N GLN A 138 -18.64 13.80 -8.90
CA GLN A 138 -18.21 14.82 -7.94
C GLN A 138 -17.64 14.19 -6.65
N ALA A 139 -18.27 13.13 -6.15
CA ALA A 139 -17.84 12.45 -4.93
C ALA A 139 -16.49 11.72 -5.12
N LEU A 140 -16.32 11.03 -6.26
CA LEU A 140 -15.06 10.38 -6.63
C LEU A 140 -13.94 11.41 -6.86
N ASN A 141 -14.22 12.49 -7.57
CA ASN A 141 -13.25 13.53 -7.85
C ASN A 141 -12.81 14.29 -6.59
N THR A 142 -13.75 14.54 -5.67
CA THR A 142 -13.43 15.05 -4.34
C THR A 142 -12.56 14.08 -3.56
N PHE A 143 -12.89 12.78 -3.57
CA PHE A 143 -12.11 11.74 -2.92
C PHE A 143 -10.67 11.68 -3.47
N PHE A 144 -10.48 11.66 -4.80
CA PHE A 144 -9.14 11.67 -5.40
C PHE A 144 -8.37 12.96 -5.09
N GLY A 145 -9.06 14.10 -5.04
CA GLY A 145 -8.50 15.38 -4.59
C GLY A 145 -7.96 15.30 -3.15
N ARG A 146 -8.73 14.72 -2.22
CA ARG A 146 -8.31 14.53 -0.83
C ARG A 146 -7.15 13.53 -0.71
N LEU A 147 -7.19 12.42 -1.45
CA LEU A 147 -6.08 11.45 -1.48
C LEU A 147 -4.76 12.06 -1.97
N ARG A 148 -4.83 13.01 -2.91
CA ARG A 148 -3.64 13.66 -3.46
C ARG A 148 -2.92 14.51 -2.40
N HIS A 149 -3.61 14.92 -1.34
CA HIS A 149 -3.10 15.82 -0.31
C HIS A 149 -2.90 15.11 1.04
N LEU A 150 -2.78 13.77 1.05
CA LEU A 150 -2.50 13.00 2.27
C LEU A 150 -1.15 13.34 2.92
N ASP A 151 -0.22 13.90 2.17
CA ASP A 151 1.05 14.41 2.68
C ASP A 151 0.89 15.66 3.57
N GLU A 152 -0.25 16.36 3.49
CA GLU A 152 -0.60 17.43 4.44
C GLU A 152 -0.94 16.88 5.83
N ILE A 153 -1.47 15.64 5.91
CA ILE A 153 -1.68 14.92 7.18
C ILE A 153 -0.31 14.51 7.76
N ASP A 154 0.43 13.73 6.97
CA ASP A 154 1.78 13.26 7.24
C ASP A 154 2.38 12.62 5.98
N ARG A 155 3.66 12.87 5.69
CA ARG A 155 4.35 12.27 4.53
C ARG A 155 4.29 10.75 4.53
N GLN A 156 4.37 10.11 5.70
CA GLN A 156 4.32 8.65 5.84
C GLN A 156 2.93 8.11 5.47
N VAL A 157 1.84 8.84 5.74
CA VAL A 157 0.48 8.45 5.35
C VAL A 157 0.36 8.40 3.83
N MET A 158 0.89 9.39 3.12
CA MET A 158 0.97 9.37 1.66
C MET A 158 1.80 8.17 1.16
N MET A 159 2.97 7.92 1.76
CA MET A 159 3.83 6.79 1.35
C MET A 159 3.17 5.43 1.61
N THR A 160 2.33 5.28 2.63
CA THR A 160 1.54 4.06 2.84
C THR A 160 0.58 3.77 1.68
N MET A 161 0.01 4.80 1.03
CA MET A 161 -0.79 4.61 -0.18
C MET A 161 0.10 4.26 -1.39
N VAL A 162 1.25 4.93 -1.53
CA VAL A 162 2.18 4.71 -2.64
C VAL A 162 2.75 3.28 -2.64
N GLN A 163 3.14 2.78 -1.47
CA GLN A 163 3.81 1.49 -1.27
C GLN A 163 2.88 0.38 -0.76
N GLY A 164 1.57 0.63 -0.73
CA GLY A 164 0.57 -0.29 -0.21
C GLY A 164 0.19 -1.39 -1.20
N HIS A 165 -0.47 -2.44 -0.69
CA HIS A 165 -0.96 -3.55 -1.51
C HIS A 165 -2.12 -3.19 -2.44
N HIS A 166 -2.88 -2.13 -2.12
CA HIS A 166 -4.05 -1.73 -2.90
C HIS A 166 -3.62 -0.95 -4.14
N PRO A 167 -3.76 -1.51 -5.34
CA PRO A 167 -3.22 -0.87 -6.53
C PRO A 167 -4.18 0.23 -7.00
N MET A 168 -3.87 1.48 -6.66
CA MET A 168 -4.52 2.69 -7.22
C MET A 168 -4.58 2.62 -8.75
N LYS A 169 -3.55 2.03 -9.37
CA LYS A 169 -3.48 1.72 -10.80
C LYS A 169 -4.69 0.93 -11.31
N LYS A 170 -5.18 -0.08 -10.57
CA LYS A 170 -6.37 -0.87 -11.00
C LYS A 170 -7.65 -0.04 -10.99
N MET A 171 -7.87 0.76 -9.95
CA MET A 171 -9.03 1.66 -9.90
C MET A 171 -9.01 2.66 -11.04
N ALA A 172 -7.85 3.28 -11.28
CA ALA A 172 -7.65 4.21 -12.39
C ALA A 172 -7.87 3.55 -13.76
N SER A 173 -7.35 2.34 -13.99
CA SER A 173 -7.63 1.56 -15.20
C SER A 173 -9.13 1.29 -15.37
N ARG A 174 -9.81 0.86 -14.30
CA ARG A 174 -11.25 0.56 -14.34
C ARG A 174 -12.09 1.79 -14.71
N LEU A 175 -11.70 2.98 -14.24
CA LEU A 175 -12.33 4.25 -14.62
C LEU A 175 -12.06 4.62 -16.08
N ALA A 176 -10.83 4.44 -16.55
CA ALA A 176 -10.45 4.69 -17.93
C ALA A 176 -11.18 3.74 -18.91
N ASP A 177 -11.51 2.51 -18.47
CA ASP A 177 -12.22 1.53 -19.28
C ASP A 177 -13.59 2.00 -19.77
N PHE A 178 -14.27 2.87 -19.03
CA PHE A 178 -15.54 3.46 -19.46
C PHE A 178 -15.41 4.36 -20.69
N SER A 179 -14.21 4.87 -20.97
CA SER A 179 -13.94 5.76 -22.11
C SER A 179 -13.14 5.07 -23.23
N ARG A 180 -12.99 3.75 -23.22
CA ARG A 180 -12.24 3.03 -24.27
C ARG A 180 -12.91 3.09 -25.65
N GLN A 181 -14.25 3.08 -25.68
CA GLN A 181 -15.02 3.03 -26.92
C GLN A 181 -15.53 4.41 -27.33
N GLU A 182 -15.98 5.21 -26.37
CA GLU A 182 -16.53 6.54 -26.60
C GLU A 182 -16.09 7.48 -25.48
N ARG A 183 -15.89 8.76 -25.80
CA ARG A 183 -15.55 9.76 -24.78
C ARG A 183 -16.79 10.05 -23.95
N ILE A 184 -16.70 9.83 -22.64
CA ILE A 184 -17.77 10.13 -21.70
C ILE A 184 -17.53 11.48 -21.03
N GLY A 185 -18.59 12.07 -20.44
CA GLY A 185 -18.54 13.35 -19.74
C GLY A 185 -17.95 13.29 -18.32
N PHE A 186 -17.03 12.37 -18.03
CA PHE A 186 -16.40 12.23 -16.71
C PHE A 186 -15.08 13.00 -16.66
N ASP A 187 -14.88 13.84 -15.65
CA ASP A 187 -13.60 14.53 -15.46
C ASP A 187 -12.52 13.61 -14.86
N TYR A 188 -11.55 13.23 -15.71
CA TYR A 188 -10.40 12.40 -15.33
C TYR A 188 -9.25 13.18 -14.66
N THR A 189 -9.33 14.50 -14.58
CA THR A 189 -8.24 15.35 -14.07
C THR A 189 -7.81 14.98 -12.65
N PRO A 190 -8.72 14.77 -11.67
CA PRO A 190 -8.32 14.49 -10.29
C PRO A 190 -7.59 13.15 -10.15
N ILE A 191 -8.08 12.10 -10.80
CA ILE A 191 -7.42 10.78 -10.78
C ILE A 191 -6.10 10.79 -11.54
N ALA A 192 -6.01 11.49 -12.69
CA ALA A 192 -4.76 11.63 -13.43
C ALA A 192 -3.69 12.34 -12.60
N ARG A 193 -4.04 13.45 -11.93
CA ARG A 193 -3.11 14.19 -11.07
C ARG A 193 -2.71 13.38 -9.83
N LEU A 194 -3.64 12.63 -9.23
CA LEU A 194 -3.34 11.71 -8.13
C LEU A 194 -2.35 10.63 -8.56
N MET A 195 -2.60 9.97 -9.70
CA MET A 195 -1.71 8.93 -10.23
C MET A 195 -0.33 9.49 -10.61
N LYS A 196 -0.25 10.68 -11.20
CA LYS A 196 1.03 11.36 -11.47
C LYS A 196 1.82 11.61 -10.19
N LYS A 197 1.15 12.09 -9.12
CA LYS A 197 1.80 12.26 -7.81
C LYS A 197 2.27 10.94 -7.21
N ILE A 198 1.45 9.89 -7.26
CA ILE A 198 1.80 8.56 -6.72
C ILE A 198 3.04 8.00 -7.43
N LEU A 199 3.08 8.04 -8.77
CA LEU A 199 4.22 7.52 -9.52
C LEU A 199 5.48 8.37 -9.31
N GLY A 200 5.33 9.71 -9.26
CA GLY A 200 6.45 10.61 -8.97
C GLY A 200 7.11 10.28 -7.63
N LEU A 201 6.31 10.21 -6.55
CA LEU A 201 6.80 9.83 -5.23
C LEU A 201 7.42 8.42 -5.19
N ASN A 202 6.87 7.47 -5.95
CA ASN A 202 7.44 6.14 -6.07
C ASN A 202 8.82 6.18 -6.74
N TYR A 203 8.97 6.91 -7.86
CA TYR A 203 10.26 7.01 -8.55
C TYR A 203 11.30 7.77 -7.75
N ASP A 204 10.91 8.87 -7.09
CA ASP A 204 11.80 9.60 -6.19
C ASP A 204 12.26 8.74 -5.01
N TYR A 205 11.38 7.89 -4.48
CA TYR A 205 11.74 6.90 -3.46
C TYR A 205 12.82 5.94 -3.98
N TRP A 206 12.60 5.30 -5.13
CA TRP A 206 13.55 4.33 -5.67
C TRP A 206 14.87 4.95 -6.11
N LEU A 207 14.86 6.17 -6.66
CA LEU A 207 16.08 6.92 -7.00
C LEU A 207 16.86 7.38 -5.76
N GLY A 208 16.20 7.44 -4.59
CA GLY A 208 16.81 7.72 -3.30
C GLY A 208 17.39 6.49 -2.59
N GLU A 209 17.04 5.28 -3.03
CA GLU A 209 17.72 4.04 -2.62
C GLU A 209 19.05 3.92 -3.37
N GLU A 210 19.89 2.95 -3.00
CA GLU A 210 21.13 2.71 -3.74
C GLU A 210 20.86 1.87 -5.01
N ASP A 211 21.50 2.25 -6.13
CA ASP A 211 21.24 1.64 -7.43
C ASP A 211 21.61 0.15 -7.40
N PRO A 212 20.65 -0.77 -7.63
CA PRO A 212 20.89 -2.20 -7.53
C PRO A 212 21.91 -2.70 -8.56
N LEU A 213 22.05 -2.08 -9.73
CA LEU A 213 22.96 -2.57 -10.77
C LEU A 213 24.44 -2.30 -10.45
N PRO A 214 24.88 -1.03 -10.24
CA PRO A 214 26.24 -0.73 -9.81
C PRO A 214 26.60 -1.43 -8.50
N TRP A 215 25.69 -1.43 -7.53
CA TRP A 215 25.88 -2.12 -6.25
C TRP A 215 26.15 -3.61 -6.47
N PHE A 216 25.32 -4.29 -7.27
CA PHE A 216 25.50 -5.72 -7.49
C PHE A 216 26.81 -6.02 -8.20
N MET A 217 27.20 -5.23 -9.20
CA MET A 217 28.47 -5.39 -9.91
C MET A 217 29.68 -5.21 -8.99
N GLU A 218 29.63 -4.24 -8.07
CA GLU A 218 30.69 -4.02 -7.08
C GLU A 218 30.75 -5.17 -6.07
N GLN A 219 29.61 -5.58 -5.52
CA GLN A 219 29.55 -6.57 -4.44
C GLN A 219 29.71 -8.03 -4.93
N CYS A 220 29.42 -8.30 -6.19
CA CYS A 220 29.54 -9.64 -6.75
C CYS A 220 31.00 -10.08 -6.90
N GLY A 221 31.94 -9.14 -7.10
CA GLY A 221 33.38 -9.40 -7.17
C GLY A 221 33.73 -10.60 -8.06
N ASP A 222 34.46 -11.57 -7.49
CA ASP A 222 34.90 -12.77 -8.20
C ASP A 222 33.78 -13.68 -8.69
N TYR A 223 32.57 -13.56 -8.12
CA TYR A 223 31.41 -14.36 -8.52
C TYR A 223 30.82 -13.94 -9.89
N CYS A 224 31.20 -12.76 -10.39
CA CYS A 224 30.73 -12.20 -11.66
C CYS A 224 31.80 -12.25 -12.77
N ARG A 225 32.93 -12.98 -12.59
CA ARG A 225 33.91 -13.12 -13.68
C ARG A 225 33.23 -13.69 -14.93
N ASP A 226 33.35 -12.96 -16.04
CA ASP A 226 32.77 -13.27 -17.36
C ASP A 226 31.23 -13.34 -17.40
N TRP A 227 30.52 -12.79 -16.40
CA TRP A 227 29.06 -12.77 -16.34
C TRP A 227 28.50 -11.34 -16.25
N GLU A 228 27.54 -11.02 -17.12
CA GLU A 228 26.94 -9.69 -17.20
C GLU A 228 25.62 -9.61 -16.44
N ALA A 229 25.61 -8.94 -15.29
CA ALA A 229 24.39 -8.66 -14.52
C ALA A 229 23.44 -7.67 -15.22
N GLY A 230 23.99 -6.89 -16.16
CA GLY A 230 23.34 -5.75 -16.83
C GLY A 230 21.92 -6.06 -17.32
N PRO A 231 21.72 -7.07 -18.19
CA PRO A 231 20.39 -7.37 -18.73
C PRO A 231 19.34 -7.76 -17.69
N LEU A 232 19.75 -8.39 -16.58
CA LEU A 232 18.82 -8.85 -15.54
C LEU A 232 18.37 -7.72 -14.61
N LEU A 233 19.26 -6.77 -14.34
CA LEU A 233 19.03 -5.66 -13.39
C LEU A 233 18.62 -4.35 -14.07
N ALA A 234 18.78 -4.22 -15.39
CA ALA A 234 18.49 -3.00 -16.15
C ALA A 234 17.04 -2.50 -15.99
N ALA A 235 16.08 -3.38 -15.67
CA ALA A 235 14.69 -2.99 -15.46
C ALA A 235 14.46 -2.21 -14.14
N ILE A 236 15.36 -2.36 -13.17
CA ILE A 236 15.29 -1.72 -11.85
C ILE A 236 16.45 -0.76 -11.58
N SER A 237 17.29 -0.48 -12.58
CA SER A 237 18.41 0.47 -12.44
C SER A 237 17.92 1.91 -12.33
N HIS A 238 18.76 2.80 -11.76
CA HIS A 238 18.39 4.21 -11.68
C HIS A 238 18.23 4.85 -13.05
N GLU A 239 19.01 4.43 -14.05
CA GLU A 239 18.85 4.90 -15.42
C GLU A 239 17.42 4.65 -15.93
N ARG A 240 16.90 3.43 -15.74
CA ARG A 240 15.54 3.08 -16.17
C ARG A 240 14.47 3.83 -15.37
N ILE A 241 14.65 3.95 -14.07
CA ILE A 241 13.69 4.65 -13.20
C ILE A 241 13.68 6.16 -13.51
N ALA A 242 14.84 6.77 -13.79
CA ALA A 242 14.93 8.15 -14.23
C ALA A 242 14.21 8.37 -15.57
N GLN A 243 14.39 7.46 -16.54
CA GLN A 243 13.62 7.50 -17.80
C GLN A 243 12.11 7.45 -17.58
N HIS A 244 11.63 6.62 -16.63
CA HIS A 244 10.21 6.59 -16.26
C HIS A 244 9.75 7.88 -15.59
N ARG A 245 10.60 8.51 -14.75
CA ARG A 245 10.30 9.81 -14.13
C ARG A 245 10.22 10.92 -15.17
N ASP A 246 11.16 10.99 -16.09
CA ASP A 246 11.18 11.99 -17.17
C ASP A 246 9.96 11.82 -18.09
N ALA A 247 9.63 10.58 -18.43
CA ALA A 247 8.42 10.26 -19.20
C ALA A 247 7.14 10.69 -18.46
N LEU A 248 7.08 10.47 -17.15
CA LEU A 248 5.96 10.90 -16.30
C LEU A 248 5.82 12.43 -16.25
N GLU A 249 6.93 13.15 -16.10
CA GLU A 249 6.95 14.62 -16.04
C GLU A 249 6.43 15.24 -17.34
N ALA A 250 6.82 14.67 -18.48
CA ALA A 250 6.42 15.13 -19.82
C ALA A 250 4.91 14.98 -20.13
N ILE A 251 4.15 14.21 -19.34
CA ILE A 251 2.71 14.01 -19.55
C ILE A 251 1.93 15.28 -19.18
N ASP A 252 1.30 15.89 -20.18
CA ASP A 252 0.43 17.06 -20.03
C ASP A 252 -1.02 16.65 -19.74
N ILE A 253 -1.35 16.61 -18.45
CA ILE A 253 -2.70 16.27 -17.97
C ILE A 253 -3.70 17.38 -18.31
N ASP A 254 -3.28 18.64 -18.31
CA ASP A 254 -4.21 19.77 -18.45
C ASP A 254 -4.75 19.89 -19.88
N ARG A 255 -3.96 19.44 -20.87
CA ARG A 255 -4.39 19.37 -22.27
C ARG A 255 -5.40 18.26 -22.55
N ASP A 256 -5.15 17.04 -22.08
CA ASP A 256 -6.09 15.91 -22.25
C ASP A 256 -5.98 14.94 -21.07
N PRO A 257 -6.80 15.12 -20.02
CA PRO A 257 -6.69 14.35 -18.78
C PRO A 257 -6.83 12.84 -18.96
N LEU A 258 -7.72 12.39 -19.85
CA LEU A 258 -7.92 10.96 -20.11
C LEU A 258 -6.68 10.37 -20.79
N GLN A 259 -6.17 11.04 -21.84
CA GLN A 259 -4.98 10.56 -22.53
C GLN A 259 -3.75 10.57 -21.61
N GLY A 260 -3.61 11.61 -20.78
CA GLY A 260 -2.56 11.67 -19.76
C GLY A 260 -2.68 10.53 -18.76
N LEU A 261 -3.90 10.22 -18.28
CA LEU A 261 -4.12 9.07 -17.41
C LEU A 261 -3.71 7.75 -18.08
N LEU A 262 -4.09 7.53 -19.34
CA LEU A 262 -3.71 6.32 -20.08
C LEU A 262 -2.19 6.16 -20.19
N GLN A 263 -1.47 7.24 -20.51
CA GLN A 263 0.00 7.24 -20.55
C GLN A 263 0.62 6.94 -19.18
N ILE A 264 0.08 7.52 -18.10
CA ILE A 264 0.52 7.25 -16.72
C ILE A 264 0.34 5.77 -16.37
N LEU A 265 -0.75 5.14 -16.82
CA LEU A 265 -1.06 3.74 -16.54
C LEU A 265 -0.11 2.74 -17.23
N GLU A 266 0.59 3.15 -18.29
CA GLU A 266 1.62 2.30 -18.92
C GLU A 266 2.92 2.24 -18.11
N LEU A 267 3.17 3.22 -17.24
CA LEU A 267 4.39 3.30 -16.44
C LEU A 267 4.33 2.36 -15.20
N PRO A 268 5.46 1.81 -14.74
CA PRO A 268 5.49 0.86 -13.63
C PRO A 268 5.16 1.52 -12.29
N ALA A 269 4.18 0.97 -11.57
CA ALA A 269 3.87 1.38 -10.19
C ALA A 269 4.74 0.63 -9.18
N HIS A 270 4.62 0.97 -7.89
CA HIS A 270 5.39 0.34 -6.81
C HIS A 270 5.36 -1.20 -6.86
N MET A 271 4.16 -1.79 -6.96
CA MET A 271 4.02 -3.26 -7.02
C MET A 271 4.61 -3.87 -8.30
N ASP A 272 4.70 -3.13 -9.40
CA ASP A 272 5.37 -3.59 -10.62
C ASP A 272 6.89 -3.68 -10.36
N ILE A 273 7.46 -2.67 -9.68
CA ILE A 273 8.88 -2.66 -9.28
C ILE A 273 9.19 -3.74 -8.26
N VAL A 274 8.36 -3.91 -7.21
CA VAL A 274 8.50 -4.99 -6.22
C VAL A 274 8.51 -6.36 -6.90
N ARG A 275 7.67 -6.58 -7.92
CA ARG A 275 7.67 -7.83 -8.69
C ARG A 275 8.96 -8.01 -9.49
N MET A 276 9.47 -6.96 -10.12
CA MET A 276 10.75 -7.01 -10.83
C MET A 276 11.89 -7.41 -9.87
N TYR A 277 11.95 -6.82 -8.67
CA TYR A 277 12.89 -7.23 -7.61
C TYR A 277 12.72 -8.71 -7.22
N ARG A 278 11.48 -9.14 -6.96
CA ARG A 278 11.15 -10.51 -6.56
C ARG A 278 11.57 -11.55 -7.60
N GLU A 279 11.53 -11.23 -8.89
CA GLU A 279 11.85 -12.17 -9.97
C GLU A 279 13.34 -12.36 -10.20
N ILE A 280 14.19 -11.40 -9.80
CA ILE A 280 15.63 -11.43 -10.06
C ILE A 280 16.32 -12.66 -9.45
N PRO A 281 16.11 -13.06 -8.18
CA PRO A 281 16.74 -14.25 -7.62
C PRO A 281 16.49 -15.53 -8.43
N ALA A 282 15.27 -15.70 -8.95
CA ALA A 282 14.93 -16.85 -9.79
C ALA A 282 15.63 -16.78 -11.15
N ARG A 283 15.75 -15.59 -11.74
CA ARG A 283 16.47 -15.37 -13.00
C ARG A 283 17.99 -15.59 -12.83
N LEU A 284 18.56 -15.13 -11.73
CA LEU A 284 19.97 -15.39 -11.37
C LEU A 284 20.25 -16.88 -11.25
N ALA A 285 19.32 -17.64 -10.66
CA ALA A 285 19.45 -19.10 -10.52
C ALA A 285 19.30 -19.85 -11.85
N ALA A 286 18.48 -19.33 -12.77
CA ALA A 286 18.26 -19.92 -14.08
C ALA A 286 19.36 -19.56 -15.09
N ASP A 287 20.12 -18.50 -14.84
CA ASP A 287 21.23 -18.08 -15.69
C ASP A 287 22.48 -18.95 -15.45
N THR A 288 22.40 -20.17 -15.96
CA THR A 288 23.49 -21.15 -15.99
C THR A 288 24.44 -20.83 -17.14
N GLY A 289 25.08 -19.67 -17.12
CA GLY A 289 26.33 -19.48 -17.84
C GLY A 289 27.33 -20.60 -17.47
N GLN A 290 28.48 -20.70 -18.15
CA GLN A 290 29.52 -21.73 -17.89
C GLN A 290 30.21 -21.61 -16.50
N GLY A 291 29.57 -20.95 -15.53
CA GLY A 291 30.06 -20.74 -14.18
C GLY A 291 29.74 -21.89 -13.24
N ASP A 292 30.56 -22.02 -12.20
CA ASP A 292 30.36 -22.95 -11.10
C ASP A 292 28.98 -22.76 -10.45
N ALA A 293 28.30 -23.86 -10.15
CA ALA A 293 27.03 -23.87 -9.43
C ALA A 293 27.12 -23.13 -8.08
N SER A 294 28.32 -23.12 -7.47
CA SER A 294 28.65 -22.32 -6.29
C SER A 294 28.47 -20.81 -6.52
N PHE A 295 28.93 -20.29 -7.66
CA PHE A 295 28.82 -18.87 -8.00
C PHE A 295 27.39 -18.44 -8.32
N VAL A 296 26.58 -19.32 -8.91
CA VAL A 296 25.14 -19.07 -9.14
C VAL A 296 24.40 -18.86 -7.81
N GLU A 297 24.58 -19.76 -6.84
CA GLU A 297 23.91 -19.64 -5.53
C GLU A 297 24.42 -18.44 -4.72
N ASN A 298 25.72 -18.13 -4.78
CA ASN A 298 26.27 -16.95 -4.08
C ASN A 298 25.70 -15.64 -4.62
N ARG A 299 25.60 -15.49 -5.96
CA ARG A 299 24.96 -14.34 -6.61
C ARG A 299 23.50 -14.18 -6.22
N LYS A 300 22.76 -15.29 -6.22
CA LYS A 300 21.36 -15.31 -5.78
C LYS A 300 21.22 -14.85 -4.32
N LEU A 301 22.02 -15.40 -3.42
CA LEU A 301 21.98 -15.04 -2.00
C LEU A 301 22.35 -13.57 -1.76
N LEU A 302 23.38 -13.06 -2.44
CA LEU A 302 23.77 -11.66 -2.37
C LEU A 302 22.58 -10.74 -2.72
N PHE A 303 21.85 -11.06 -3.79
CA PHE A 303 20.68 -10.27 -4.17
C PHE A 303 19.47 -10.46 -3.22
N LEU A 304 19.27 -11.65 -2.67
CA LEU A 304 18.24 -11.87 -1.65
C LEU A 304 18.52 -11.03 -0.38
N PHE A 305 19.78 -10.90 0.01
CA PHE A 305 20.17 -10.01 1.11
C PHE A 305 19.94 -8.54 0.78
N ARG A 306 20.17 -8.11 -0.47
CA ARG A 306 19.79 -6.78 -0.94
C ARG A 306 18.29 -6.52 -0.76
N ILE A 307 17.46 -7.48 -1.16
CA ILE A 307 16.00 -7.36 -1.01
C ILE A 307 15.61 -7.14 0.46
N MET A 308 16.25 -7.86 1.40
CA MET A 308 16.01 -7.70 2.84
C MET A 308 16.46 -6.34 3.39
N ASP A 309 17.51 -5.74 2.81
CA ASP A 309 18.08 -4.46 3.24
C ASP A 309 17.30 -3.24 2.69
N THR A 310 16.57 -3.40 1.58
CA THR A 310 15.72 -2.34 1.01
C THR A 310 14.36 -2.27 1.71
N ALA A 311 14.10 -1.19 2.43
CA ALA A 311 12.86 -1.00 3.20
C ALA A 311 11.57 -1.05 2.34
N GLY A 312 11.62 -0.51 1.12
CA GLY A 312 10.50 -0.50 0.18
C GLY A 312 10.10 -1.87 -0.35
N LEU A 313 10.87 -2.92 -0.04
CA LEU A 313 10.57 -4.32 -0.41
C LEU A 313 9.95 -5.11 0.75
N TYR A 314 9.51 -4.45 1.83
CA TYR A 314 8.94 -5.11 3.02
C TYR A 314 7.83 -6.13 2.72
N LEU A 315 7.09 -5.94 1.63
CA LEU A 315 6.03 -6.85 1.16
C LEU A 315 6.52 -8.23 0.76
N ILE A 316 7.78 -8.35 0.35
CA ILE A 316 8.38 -9.62 -0.07
C ILE A 316 9.41 -10.14 0.95
N HIS A 317 9.71 -9.39 2.03
CA HIS A 317 10.71 -9.79 3.03
C HIS A 317 10.45 -11.17 3.65
N GLU A 318 9.21 -11.51 3.96
CA GLU A 318 8.90 -12.83 4.55
C GLU A 318 9.19 -13.97 3.55
N GLU A 319 8.82 -13.80 2.27
CA GLU A 319 9.11 -14.75 1.20
C GLU A 319 10.62 -14.85 0.95
N THR A 320 11.30 -13.70 0.86
CA THR A 320 12.75 -13.60 0.69
C THR A 320 13.50 -14.29 1.83
N LEU A 321 13.08 -14.13 3.08
CA LEU A 321 13.70 -14.79 4.23
C LEU A 321 13.58 -16.32 4.15
N ARG A 322 12.42 -16.83 3.72
CA ARG A 322 12.25 -18.28 3.49
C ARG A 322 13.18 -18.78 2.39
N GLU A 323 13.35 -18.01 1.32
CA GLU A 323 14.24 -18.37 0.21
C GLU A 323 15.73 -18.30 0.61
N ILE A 324 16.14 -17.31 1.41
CA ILE A 324 17.48 -17.25 2.02
C ILE A 324 17.75 -18.53 2.81
N ASN A 325 16.85 -18.90 3.72
CA ASN A 325 17.00 -20.10 4.53
C ASN A 325 17.13 -21.37 3.67
N ARG A 326 16.37 -21.46 2.56
CA ARG A 326 16.46 -22.58 1.62
C ARG A 326 17.80 -22.63 0.90
N SER A 327 18.29 -21.50 0.38
CA SER A 327 19.59 -21.43 -0.31
C SER A 327 20.76 -21.70 0.63
N LEU A 328 20.71 -21.22 1.89
CA LEU A 328 21.73 -21.53 2.90
C LEU A 328 21.81 -23.05 3.20
N VAL A 329 20.67 -23.73 3.33
CA VAL A 329 20.65 -25.20 3.51
C VAL A 329 21.26 -25.92 2.31
N GLN A 330 21.07 -25.40 1.09
CA GLN A 330 21.66 -25.97 -0.12
C GLN A 330 23.18 -25.77 -0.17
N LEU A 331 23.68 -24.58 0.21
CA LEU A 331 25.12 -24.31 0.33
C LEU A 331 25.77 -25.29 1.32
N ILE A 332 25.23 -25.40 2.53
CA ILE A 332 25.78 -26.25 3.60
C ILE A 332 25.85 -27.74 3.18
N ARG A 333 24.92 -28.21 2.35
CA ARG A 333 24.89 -29.60 1.89
C ARG A 333 25.81 -29.90 0.72
N LYS A 334 26.24 -28.88 -0.04
CA LYS A 334 26.90 -29.07 -1.35
C LYS A 334 28.31 -28.50 -1.43
N GLN A 335 28.71 -27.62 -0.51
CA GLN A 335 30.01 -26.93 -0.54
C GLN A 335 30.92 -27.39 0.59
N SER A 336 32.23 -27.20 0.39
CA SER A 336 33.24 -27.46 1.42
C SER A 336 33.17 -26.43 2.54
N PHE A 337 33.72 -26.78 3.70
CA PHE A 337 33.74 -25.89 4.87
C PHE A 337 34.45 -24.56 4.59
N GLU A 338 35.56 -24.58 3.83
CA GLU A 338 36.34 -23.39 3.47
C GLU A 338 35.56 -22.43 2.57
N GLU A 339 34.81 -22.96 1.59
CA GLU A 339 33.94 -22.17 0.71
C GLU A 339 32.77 -21.54 1.48
N ILE A 340 32.19 -22.29 2.43
CA ILE A 340 31.10 -21.83 3.29
C ILE A 340 31.60 -20.72 4.23
N GLU A 341 32.77 -20.90 4.85
CA GLU A 341 33.37 -19.91 5.75
C GLU A 341 33.69 -18.60 4.99
N GLN A 342 34.30 -18.70 3.81
CA GLN A 342 34.61 -17.54 2.98
C GLN A 342 33.34 -16.81 2.52
N PHE A 343 32.31 -17.55 2.12
CA PHE A 343 31.01 -16.97 1.78
C PHE A 343 30.38 -16.25 2.97
N PHE A 344 30.34 -16.87 4.16
CA PHE A 344 29.74 -16.24 5.35
C PHE A 344 30.53 -15.04 5.82
N VAL A 345 31.87 -15.09 5.84
CA VAL A 345 32.70 -13.95 6.23
C VAL A 345 32.47 -12.78 5.27
N THR A 346 32.47 -13.03 3.96
CA THR A 346 32.21 -12.00 2.94
C THR A 346 30.79 -11.45 3.08
N THR A 347 29.78 -12.32 3.06
CA THR A 347 28.36 -11.93 3.13
C THR A 347 28.01 -11.22 4.43
N PHE A 348 28.51 -11.67 5.58
CA PHE A 348 28.28 -11.00 6.85
C PHE A 348 29.09 -9.72 6.98
N GLN A 349 30.29 -9.59 6.42
CA GLN A 349 30.99 -8.29 6.38
C GLN A 349 30.22 -7.28 5.53
N LEU A 350 29.69 -7.71 4.38
CA LEU A 350 28.85 -6.92 3.49
C LEU A 350 27.52 -6.51 4.14
N LEU A 351 26.87 -7.42 4.86
CA LEU A 351 25.66 -7.13 5.63
C LEU A 351 25.94 -6.24 6.86
N LYS A 352 27.04 -6.46 7.58
CA LYS A 352 27.37 -5.75 8.83
C LYS A 352 27.75 -4.29 8.61
N ALA A 353 28.15 -3.92 7.39
CA ALA A 353 28.26 -2.51 6.98
C ALA A 353 26.88 -1.80 6.98
N ASN A 354 25.78 -2.52 6.73
CA ASN A 354 24.43 -1.96 6.63
C ASN A 354 23.56 -2.20 7.90
N VAL A 355 23.81 -3.27 8.68
CA VAL A 355 23.05 -3.62 9.90
C VAL A 355 23.16 -2.60 11.05
N ARG A 356 24.13 -1.66 11.02
CA ARG A 356 24.20 -0.58 12.04
C ARG A 356 22.99 0.36 12.05
N LYS A 357 22.05 0.25 11.11
CA LYS A 357 20.82 1.06 11.03
C LYS A 357 19.58 0.47 11.72
N TYR A 358 19.63 -0.75 12.28
CA TYR A 358 18.51 -1.33 13.04
C TYR A 358 18.96 -2.00 14.35
N PRO A 359 19.03 -1.24 15.47
CA PRO A 359 18.97 -1.87 16.78
C PRO A 359 17.51 -2.28 17.05
N HIS A 360 17.36 -3.46 17.65
CA HIS A 360 16.09 -4.01 18.13
C HIS A 360 15.26 -3.03 18.96
#